data_AF-A0A4Y9QQS2-F1
#
_entry.id   AF-A0A4Y9QQS2-F1
#
_cell.length_a   1.000
_cell.length_b   1.000
_cell.length_c   1.000
_cell.angle_alpha   90.00
_cell.angle_beta   90.00
_cell.angle_gamma   90.00
#
_symmetry.space_group_name_H-M   'P 1'
#
loop_
_entity.id
_entity.type
_entity.pdbx_description
1 polymer ?
#
loop_
_entity_poly.entity_id
_entity_poly.type
_entity_poly.pdbx_seq_one_letter_code
_entity_poly.pdbx_strand_id
1 'polypeptide(L)'
;MVNRVMSWPRSAIDRTLRNRNRLPRFANRTIDYIADHPDSLLGRIAARSLGSSSTGDLPAPAVRPDAAAAVYIGPTNYAAQGWLWARAIDADPRDVRALNMAVDVPGGFSFTADIEVSVPVYNNSRVWQEAELAAVSTFSHVLYEAERALFGRLYSRDVAVESRVLAGRGLSTAFICHGADIRRPSTHVSLTPWSPFADDDTYLVKLERDAVRNRALLDELGRPTFVSTPDLLVDVPYATWCPVVIDPARWEGGVAVDERSRPVVVHVPSKSTVKGTHLIEPALRRLDEAGTIEYLTITGVPSARMPVVYGQADIVLDQFRLGSYGVAACEAMAAGRVVVGHVLDSVRDVVMEQTGRELPIVEATPDTLEDVLLGLIADPARRAALGRDGADFVRAVHDGRLSARVLLDGWVLA
;
A
#
# COMPACT_ATOMS: atom_id res chain seq x y z
N MET A 1 25.78 -33.88 24.63
CA MET A 1 24.38 -33.88 25.11
C MET A 1 24.20 -32.60 25.92
N VAL A 2 23.35 -31.62 25.64
CA VAL A 2 22.31 -31.37 24.64
C VAL A 2 22.29 -29.85 24.49
N ASN A 3 22.45 -29.33 23.28
CA ASN A 3 21.92 -28.02 22.91
C ASN A 3 21.48 -28.11 21.45
N ARG A 4 20.52 -29.02 21.21
CA ARG A 4 19.63 -28.92 20.06
C ARG A 4 18.72 -27.72 20.36
N VAL A 5 19.15 -26.54 19.93
CA VAL A 5 18.20 -25.44 19.72
C VAL A 5 17.15 -25.99 18.76
N MET A 6 15.90 -26.12 19.22
CA MET A 6 14.79 -26.47 18.36
C MET A 6 14.68 -25.37 17.29
N SER A 7 15.30 -25.57 16.13
CA SER A 7 14.97 -24.82 14.94
C SER A 7 13.57 -25.27 14.55
N TRP A 8 12.58 -24.46 14.89
CA TRP A 8 11.25 -24.66 14.34
C TRP A 8 11.35 -24.53 12.82
N PRO A 9 10.72 -25.42 12.05
CA PRO A 9 10.70 -25.28 10.59
C PRO A 9 10.16 -23.90 10.23
N ARG A 10 10.79 -23.18 9.28
CA ARG A 10 10.35 -21.84 8.82
C ARG A 10 8.84 -21.79 8.54
N SER A 11 8.28 -22.86 7.98
CA SER A 11 6.85 -23.02 7.71
C SER A 11 5.96 -22.99 8.96
N ALA A 12 6.45 -23.45 10.11
CA ALA A 12 5.73 -23.40 11.39
C ALA A 12 5.79 -21.99 12.01
N ILE A 13 6.92 -21.28 11.88
CA ILE A 13 7.06 -19.88 12.31
C ILE A 13 6.15 -18.98 11.47
N ASP A 14 6.16 -19.12 10.14
CA ASP A 14 5.32 -18.34 9.22
C ASP A 14 3.83 -18.61 9.43
N ARG A 15 3.44 -19.86 9.75
CA ARG A 15 2.05 -20.20 10.08
C ARG A 15 1.61 -19.60 11.41
N THR A 16 2.51 -19.51 12.38
CA THR A 16 2.27 -18.93 13.70
C THR A 16 2.15 -17.41 13.61
N LEU A 17 3.00 -16.76 12.80
CA LEU A 17 2.93 -15.32 12.50
C LEU A 17 1.67 -14.95 11.70
N ARG A 18 1.20 -15.82 10.80
CA ARG A 18 -0.07 -15.62 10.08
C ARG A 18 -1.32 -15.77 10.97
N ASN A 19 -1.23 -16.52 12.07
CA ASN A 19 -2.34 -16.77 13.00
C ASN A 19 -2.17 -16.06 14.35
N ARG A 20 -1.48 -14.91 14.39
CA ARG A 20 -1.23 -14.15 15.62
C ARG A 20 -2.48 -13.77 16.42
N ASN A 21 -3.63 -13.65 15.76
CA ASN A 21 -4.92 -13.37 16.42
C ASN A 21 -5.40 -14.54 17.28
N ARG A 22 -4.80 -15.74 17.13
CA ARG A 22 -5.05 -16.91 17.98
C ARG A 22 -4.03 -17.07 19.11
N LEU A 23 -3.01 -16.21 19.19
CA LEU A 23 -1.99 -16.26 20.23
C LEU A 23 -2.43 -15.46 21.47
N PRO A 24 -2.05 -15.89 22.68
CA PRO A 24 -2.26 -15.11 23.90
C PRO A 24 -1.65 -13.70 23.79
N ARG A 25 -2.29 -12.70 24.42
CA ARG A 25 -1.85 -11.29 24.40
C ARG A 25 -0.38 -11.11 24.79
N PHE A 26 0.13 -11.88 25.76
CA PHE A 26 1.54 -11.81 26.17
C PHE A 26 2.50 -12.27 25.06
N ALA A 27 2.13 -13.28 24.27
CA ALA A 27 2.94 -13.76 23.16
C ALA A 27 2.99 -12.71 22.04
N ASN A 28 1.86 -12.06 21.73
CA ASN A 28 1.84 -10.95 20.78
C ASN A 28 2.71 -9.77 21.24
N ARG A 29 2.66 -9.38 22.53
CA ARG A 29 3.54 -8.35 23.10
C ARG A 29 5.02 -8.70 22.98
N THR A 30 5.40 -9.95 23.19
CA THR A 30 6.80 -10.39 23.02
C THR A 30 7.25 -10.31 21.56
N ILE A 31 6.39 -10.70 20.61
CA ILE A 31 6.72 -10.58 19.18
C ILE A 31 6.85 -9.11 18.78
N ASP A 32 5.97 -8.22 19.29
CA ASP A 32 6.07 -6.79 19.02
C ASP A 32 7.33 -6.17 19.64
N TYR A 33 7.66 -6.54 20.89
CA TYR A 33 8.91 -6.12 21.53
C TYR A 33 10.15 -6.50 20.71
N ILE A 34 10.19 -7.73 20.15
CA ILE A 34 11.28 -8.21 19.28
C ILE A 34 11.35 -7.39 17.99
N ALA A 35 10.20 -7.03 17.40
CA ALA A 35 10.14 -6.22 16.19
C ALA A 35 10.62 -4.78 16.44
N ASP A 36 10.26 -4.21 17.58
CA ASP A 36 10.61 -2.84 18.01
C ASP A 36 12.05 -2.72 18.50
N HIS A 37 12.62 -3.80 19.07
CA HIS A 37 13.98 -3.83 19.62
C HIS A 37 14.81 -4.91 18.92
N PRO A 38 15.11 -4.73 17.62
CA PRO A 38 15.76 -5.75 16.81
C PRO A 38 17.15 -6.16 17.35
N ASP A 39 17.83 -5.27 18.07
CA ASP A 39 19.17 -5.52 18.63
C ASP A 39 19.16 -6.00 20.08
N SER A 40 17.98 -6.18 20.67
CA SER A 40 17.83 -6.88 21.95
C SER A 40 18.33 -8.33 21.83
N LEU A 41 18.61 -8.98 22.96
CA LEU A 41 19.03 -10.38 22.98
C LEU A 41 18.01 -11.29 22.25
N LEU A 42 16.72 -11.09 22.51
CA LEU A 42 15.63 -11.80 21.83
C LEU A 42 15.54 -11.43 20.34
N GLY A 43 15.75 -10.14 20.00
CA GLY A 43 15.81 -9.63 18.62
C GLY A 43 16.90 -10.27 17.77
N ARG A 44 18.10 -10.46 18.34
CA ARG A 44 19.23 -11.15 17.70
C ARG A 44 19.01 -12.65 17.57
N ILE A 45 18.38 -13.29 18.55
CA ILE A 45 18.03 -14.72 18.48
C ILE A 45 16.97 -14.97 17.41
N ALA A 46 15.92 -14.15 17.35
CA ALA A 46 14.88 -14.23 16.30
C ALA A 46 15.45 -13.95 14.90
N ALA A 47 16.43 -13.06 14.78
CA ALA A 47 17.11 -12.82 13.50
C ALA A 47 17.84 -14.06 12.97
N ARG A 48 18.48 -14.82 13.86
CA ARG A 48 19.18 -16.07 13.51
C ARG A 48 18.22 -17.19 13.11
N SER A 49 16.99 -17.20 13.62
CA SER A 49 15.98 -18.20 13.23
C SER A 49 15.34 -17.93 11.86
N LEU A 50 15.42 -16.69 11.36
CA LEU A 50 15.05 -16.34 9.98
C LEU A 50 16.06 -16.85 8.95
N GLY A 51 17.18 -17.45 9.38
CA GLY A 51 18.23 -18.07 8.56
C GLY A 51 19.40 -17.15 8.21
N SER A 52 20.47 -17.73 7.65
CA SER A 52 21.66 -17.04 7.18
C SER A 52 21.73 -17.07 5.66
N SER A 53 22.01 -15.93 5.03
CA SER A 53 22.32 -15.86 3.60
C SER A 53 23.77 -16.30 3.37
N SER A 54 24.02 -17.06 2.30
CA SER A 54 25.38 -17.31 1.83
C SER A 54 25.92 -16.04 1.15
N THR A 55 27.24 -15.79 1.19
CA THR A 55 27.83 -14.59 0.57
C THR A 55 27.71 -14.57 -0.96
N GLY A 56 27.34 -15.69 -1.60
CA GLY A 56 27.13 -15.80 -3.04
C GLY A 56 25.73 -15.39 -3.53
N ASP A 57 24.77 -15.15 -2.63
CA ASP A 57 23.37 -14.83 -2.95
C ASP A 57 22.98 -13.37 -2.59
N LEU A 58 23.96 -12.47 -2.48
CA LEU A 58 23.68 -11.06 -2.17
C LEU A 58 23.21 -10.35 -3.46
N PRO A 59 22.08 -9.61 -3.42
CA PRO A 59 21.69 -8.76 -4.53
C PRO A 59 22.76 -7.71 -4.77
N ALA A 60 22.95 -7.36 -6.04
CA ALA A 60 23.88 -6.29 -6.42
C ALA A 60 23.42 -4.97 -5.78
N PRO A 61 24.35 -4.15 -5.26
CA PRO A 61 23.99 -2.82 -4.75
C PRO A 61 23.38 -1.94 -5.83
N ALA A 62 22.62 -0.93 -5.42
CA ALA A 62 22.03 0.01 -6.33
C ALA A 62 23.05 0.69 -7.26
N VAL A 63 22.66 0.89 -8.52
CA VAL A 63 23.44 1.67 -9.48
C VAL A 63 22.69 2.96 -9.73
N ARG A 64 23.33 4.09 -9.41
CA ARG A 64 22.78 5.42 -9.69
C ARG A 64 22.55 5.57 -11.20
N PRO A 65 21.32 5.88 -11.63
CA PRO A 65 21.06 6.21 -13.03
C PRO A 65 21.88 7.42 -13.51
N ASP A 66 22.18 7.46 -14.80
CA ASP A 66 22.84 8.62 -15.43
C ASP A 66 21.79 9.72 -15.71
N ALA A 67 21.74 10.70 -14.81
CA ALA A 67 20.86 11.88 -14.86
C ALA A 67 21.39 12.98 -13.94
N ALA A 68 20.96 14.23 -14.17
CA ALA A 68 21.25 15.36 -13.29
C ALA A 68 20.79 15.11 -11.85
N ALA A 69 19.57 14.58 -11.66
CA ALA A 69 19.10 14.09 -10.37
C ALA A 69 18.70 12.61 -10.43
N ALA A 70 19.07 11.87 -9.38
CA ALA A 70 18.70 10.48 -9.18
C ALA A 70 17.95 10.31 -7.85
N VAL A 71 16.79 9.66 -7.90
CA VAL A 71 15.91 9.38 -6.75
C VAL A 71 15.94 7.89 -6.41
N TYR A 72 16.24 7.55 -5.16
CA TYR A 72 16.14 6.19 -4.65
C TYR A 72 14.87 6.04 -3.79
N ILE A 73 14.00 5.09 -4.12
CA ILE A 73 12.70 4.89 -3.47
C ILE A 73 12.66 3.52 -2.81
N GLY A 74 12.30 3.45 -1.52
CA GLY A 74 12.16 2.17 -0.83
C GLY A 74 11.73 2.31 0.62
N PRO A 75 11.59 1.20 1.37
CA PRO A 75 11.88 -0.17 0.93
C PRO A 75 10.62 -1.03 0.74
N THR A 76 9.42 -0.46 0.76
CA THR A 76 8.18 -1.26 0.91
C THR A 76 7.59 -1.73 -0.40
N ASN A 77 7.54 -0.84 -1.39
CA ASN A 77 6.90 -1.09 -2.68
C ASN A 77 5.48 -1.68 -2.56
N TYR A 78 4.67 -1.15 -1.64
CA TYR A 78 3.30 -1.65 -1.44
C TYR A 78 2.50 -1.51 -2.74
N ALA A 79 1.92 -2.60 -3.22
CA ALA A 79 1.18 -2.62 -4.49
C ALA A 79 1.97 -2.06 -5.69
N ALA A 80 3.29 -2.34 -5.73
CA ALA A 80 4.24 -1.87 -6.73
C ALA A 80 4.40 -0.34 -6.81
N GLN A 81 3.91 0.42 -5.82
CA GLN A 81 3.83 1.88 -5.92
C GLN A 81 5.21 2.54 -5.95
N GLY A 82 6.17 2.07 -5.15
CA GLY A 82 7.56 2.55 -5.20
C GLY A 82 8.17 2.42 -6.60
N TRP A 83 7.96 1.27 -7.24
CA TRP A 83 8.41 1.02 -8.61
C TRP A 83 7.64 1.86 -9.64
N LEU A 84 6.31 1.97 -9.52
CA LEU A 84 5.49 2.74 -10.45
C LEU A 84 5.75 4.25 -10.35
N TRP A 85 6.01 4.80 -9.16
CA TRP A 85 6.47 6.18 -9.00
C TRP A 85 7.84 6.38 -9.65
N ALA A 86 8.76 5.41 -9.54
CA ALA A 86 10.04 5.49 -10.23
C ALA A 86 9.86 5.51 -11.75
N ARG A 87 9.00 4.64 -12.31
CA ARG A 87 8.66 4.66 -13.74
C ARG A 87 7.98 5.97 -14.16
N ALA A 88 7.14 6.56 -13.31
CA ALA A 88 6.49 7.83 -13.57
C ALA A 88 7.49 9.01 -13.62
N ILE A 89 8.49 9.02 -12.73
CA ILE A 89 9.61 9.98 -12.77
C ILE A 89 10.43 9.78 -14.04
N ASP A 90 10.77 8.53 -14.39
CA ASP A 90 11.55 8.23 -15.59
C ASP A 90 10.86 8.62 -16.90
N ALA A 91 9.52 8.62 -16.92
CA ALA A 91 8.72 9.02 -18.07
C ALA A 91 8.59 10.54 -18.24
N ASP A 92 8.96 11.33 -17.22
CA ASP A 92 8.97 12.79 -17.31
C ASP A 92 10.17 13.28 -18.16
N PRO A 93 10.00 14.31 -19.01
CA PRO A 93 11.07 14.78 -19.91
C PRO A 93 12.25 15.45 -19.18
N ARG A 94 12.11 15.82 -17.91
CA ARG A 94 13.20 16.43 -17.13
C ARG A 94 14.30 15.40 -16.85
N ASP A 95 15.52 15.89 -16.65
CA ASP A 95 16.71 15.04 -16.45
C ASP A 95 16.80 14.47 -15.02
N VAL A 96 15.76 13.73 -14.64
CA VAL A 96 15.61 13.05 -13.36
C VAL A 96 15.31 11.59 -13.60
N ARG A 97 16.00 10.70 -12.89
CA ARG A 97 15.74 9.25 -12.96
C ARG A 97 15.56 8.65 -11.60
N ALA A 98 14.79 7.58 -11.51
CA ALA A 98 14.46 6.94 -10.26
C ALA A 98 14.69 5.42 -10.29
N LEU A 99 15.03 4.89 -9.12
CA LEU A 99 15.22 3.46 -8.89
C LEU A 99 14.46 3.04 -7.63
N ASN A 100 13.78 1.90 -7.70
CA ASN A 100 13.09 1.32 -6.55
C ASN A 100 13.81 0.08 -5.99
N MET A 101 13.94 0.04 -4.66
CA MET A 101 14.30 -1.17 -3.92
C MET A 101 13.13 -1.63 -3.07
N ALA A 102 12.88 -2.94 -3.07
CA ALA A 102 11.85 -3.57 -2.27
C ALA A 102 12.43 -4.71 -1.42
N VAL A 103 12.00 -4.78 -0.16
CA VAL A 103 12.26 -5.96 0.67
C VAL A 103 11.24 -7.05 0.33
N ASP A 104 11.70 -8.16 -0.24
CA ASP A 104 10.85 -9.32 -0.54
C ASP A 104 10.42 -10.00 0.76
N VAL A 105 9.12 -9.95 1.04
CA VAL A 105 8.49 -10.59 2.20
C VAL A 105 7.85 -11.92 1.77
N PRO A 106 8.34 -13.06 2.27
CA PRO A 106 7.81 -14.37 1.90
C PRO A 106 6.29 -14.48 2.12
N GLY A 107 5.58 -14.94 1.09
CA GLY A 107 4.12 -15.07 1.12
C GLY A 107 3.34 -13.77 0.88
N GLY A 108 4.02 -12.69 0.48
CA GLY A 108 3.40 -11.48 -0.08
C GLY A 108 2.89 -11.67 -1.51
N PHE A 109 2.35 -10.61 -2.10
CA PHE A 109 1.74 -10.65 -3.44
C PHE A 109 2.73 -10.62 -4.62
N SER A 110 4.04 -10.50 -4.34
CA SER A 110 5.15 -10.33 -5.30
C SER A 110 4.90 -9.20 -6.30
N PHE A 111 5.54 -8.06 -6.06
CA PHE A 111 5.43 -6.87 -6.90
C PHE A 111 6.79 -6.58 -7.54
N THR A 112 6.77 -6.20 -8.81
CA THR A 112 7.97 -5.79 -9.55
C THR A 112 8.71 -4.68 -8.81
N ALA A 113 10.03 -4.83 -8.68
CA ALA A 113 10.97 -3.84 -8.17
C ALA A 113 12.25 -3.87 -9.02
N ASP A 114 13.04 -2.79 -9.02
CA ASP A 114 14.33 -2.78 -9.73
C ASP A 114 15.38 -3.57 -8.95
N ILE A 115 15.29 -3.55 -7.61
CA ILE A 115 16.13 -4.34 -6.70
C ILE A 115 15.23 -5.04 -5.67
N GLU A 116 15.31 -6.37 -5.61
CA GLU A 116 14.65 -7.16 -4.58
C GLU A 116 15.65 -7.68 -3.55
N VAL A 117 15.35 -7.46 -2.28
CA VAL A 117 16.22 -7.83 -1.16
C VAL A 117 15.47 -8.73 -0.19
N SER A 118 15.93 -9.95 0.00
CA SER A 118 15.29 -10.87 0.96
C SER A 118 15.41 -10.35 2.41
N VAL A 119 14.39 -10.62 3.23
CA VAL A 119 14.38 -10.25 4.67
C VAL A 119 15.68 -10.61 5.42
N PRO A 120 16.29 -11.81 5.24
CA PRO A 120 17.55 -12.14 5.93
C PRO A 120 18.72 -11.28 5.47
N VAL A 121 18.86 -11.01 4.17
CA VAL A 121 19.92 -10.13 3.65
C VAL A 121 19.73 -8.72 4.21
N TYR A 122 18.53 -8.16 4.03
CA TYR A 122 18.18 -6.81 4.45
C TYR A 122 18.47 -6.59 5.94
N ASN A 123 18.14 -7.56 6.81
CA ASN A 123 18.32 -7.39 8.25
C ASN A 123 19.71 -7.80 8.78
N ASN A 124 20.36 -8.78 8.18
CA ASN A 124 21.49 -9.48 8.82
C ASN A 124 22.80 -9.40 8.02
N SER A 125 22.78 -8.97 6.75
CA SER A 125 23.99 -8.87 5.93
C SER A 125 24.61 -7.48 6.04
N ARG A 126 25.53 -7.29 7.00
CA ARG A 126 26.27 -6.02 7.13
C ARG A 126 27.03 -5.66 5.85
N VAL A 127 27.56 -6.66 5.14
CA VAL A 127 28.26 -6.47 3.85
C VAL A 127 27.32 -5.84 2.82
N TRP A 128 26.10 -6.36 2.67
CA TRP A 128 25.11 -5.76 1.76
C TRP A 128 24.67 -4.38 2.25
N GLN A 129 24.38 -4.23 3.54
CA GLN A 129 23.92 -2.95 4.11
C GLN A 129 24.93 -1.81 3.89
N GLU A 130 26.22 -2.08 4.11
CA GLU A 130 27.29 -1.08 3.89
C GLU A 130 27.50 -0.79 2.40
N ALA A 131 27.45 -1.81 1.55
CA ALA A 131 27.55 -1.65 0.11
C ALA A 131 26.36 -0.86 -0.47
N GLU A 132 25.15 -1.14 0.00
CA GLU A 132 23.93 -0.42 -0.41
C GLU A 132 23.95 1.02 0.09
N LEU A 133 24.38 1.27 1.34
CA LEU A 133 24.57 2.65 1.82
C LEU A 133 25.59 3.41 0.96
N ALA A 134 26.71 2.79 0.59
CA ALA A 134 27.71 3.41 -0.28
C ALA A 134 27.12 3.73 -1.67
N ALA A 135 26.39 2.79 -2.25
CA ALA A 135 25.69 2.95 -3.52
C ALA A 135 24.63 4.07 -3.47
N VAL A 136 23.70 4.02 -2.51
CA VAL A 136 22.64 5.02 -2.33
C VAL A 136 23.22 6.40 -2.09
N SER A 137 24.39 6.51 -1.45
CA SER A 137 25.05 7.80 -1.23
C SER A 137 25.54 8.50 -2.50
N THR A 138 25.47 7.85 -3.66
CA THR A 138 25.74 8.48 -4.95
C THR A 138 24.49 9.14 -5.55
N PHE A 139 23.30 8.80 -5.07
CA PHE A 139 22.05 9.43 -5.48
C PHE A 139 21.95 10.86 -4.94
N SER A 140 21.06 11.66 -5.52
CA SER A 140 20.77 13.02 -5.04
C SER A 140 19.62 13.06 -4.02
N HIS A 141 18.67 12.12 -4.16
CA HIS A 141 17.39 12.14 -3.47
C HIS A 141 17.03 10.74 -2.97
N VAL A 142 16.40 10.67 -1.79
CA VAL A 142 15.93 9.43 -1.17
C VAL A 142 14.51 9.61 -0.65
N LEU A 143 13.59 8.75 -1.11
CA LEU A 143 12.21 8.70 -0.66
C LEU A 143 11.99 7.47 0.21
N TYR A 144 11.73 7.70 1.50
CA TYR A 144 11.39 6.67 2.46
C TYR A 144 9.90 6.32 2.38
N GLU A 145 9.58 5.05 2.17
CA GLU A 145 8.22 4.54 2.24
C GLU A 145 7.88 4.07 3.67
N ALA A 146 6.70 4.46 4.17
CA ALA A 146 6.11 4.00 5.43
C ALA A 146 7.03 4.10 6.66
N GLU A 147 7.86 5.16 6.68
CA GLU A 147 8.89 5.42 7.71
C GLU A 147 9.72 4.17 8.07
N ARG A 148 10.15 3.43 7.06
CA ARG A 148 10.99 2.23 7.23
C ARG A 148 12.43 2.46 6.82
N ALA A 149 13.35 1.90 7.61
CA ALA A 149 14.79 1.95 7.35
C ALA A 149 15.15 1.36 5.97
N LEU A 150 16.10 1.94 5.25
CA LEU A 150 16.55 1.45 3.94
C LEU A 150 17.64 0.37 4.08
N PHE A 151 18.45 0.46 5.13
CA PHE A 151 19.62 -0.39 5.32
C PHE A 151 19.42 -1.42 6.45
N GLY A 152 18.16 -1.81 6.67
CA GLY A 152 17.76 -2.78 7.68
C GLY A 152 18.29 -2.44 9.08
N ARG A 153 19.20 -3.25 9.61
CA ARG A 153 19.71 -3.09 10.99
C ARG A 153 21.03 -2.32 11.07
N LEU A 154 21.53 -1.76 9.96
CA LEU A 154 22.81 -1.03 9.97
C LEU A 154 22.85 0.05 11.06
N TYR A 155 21.72 0.74 11.25
CA TYR A 155 21.49 1.73 12.29
C TYR A 155 20.37 1.32 13.23
N SER A 156 20.26 0.03 13.59
CA SER A 156 19.23 -0.47 14.50
C SER A 156 17.79 -0.23 14.04
N ARG A 157 17.58 -0.01 12.73
CA ARG A 157 16.31 0.45 12.11
C ARG A 157 15.86 1.85 12.55
N ASP A 158 16.78 2.66 13.06
CA ASP A 158 16.53 4.06 13.41
C ASP A 158 16.55 4.93 12.15
N VAL A 159 15.36 5.27 11.68
CA VAL A 159 15.15 6.07 10.46
C VAL A 159 15.64 7.51 10.64
N ALA A 160 15.58 8.07 11.86
CA ALA A 160 16.10 9.40 12.12
C ALA A 160 17.62 9.44 11.97
N VAL A 161 18.32 8.41 12.47
CA VAL A 161 19.76 8.26 12.28
C VAL A 161 20.09 8.06 10.80
N GLU A 162 19.38 7.18 10.08
CA GLU A 162 19.60 6.97 8.64
C GLU A 162 19.41 8.24 7.82
N SER A 163 18.30 8.95 8.02
CA SER A 163 18.02 10.21 7.31
C SER A 163 19.11 11.26 7.59
N ARG A 164 19.57 11.39 8.84
CA ARG A 164 20.68 12.30 9.19
C ARG A 164 22.02 11.89 8.55
N VAL A 165 22.31 10.59 8.45
CA VAL A 165 23.52 10.11 7.76
C VAL A 165 23.47 10.46 6.27
N LEU A 166 22.34 10.21 5.60
CA LEU A 166 22.18 10.53 4.18
C LEU A 166 22.23 12.05 3.93
N ALA A 167 21.57 12.84 4.77
CA ALA A 167 21.65 14.30 4.71
C ALA A 167 23.07 14.82 4.93
N GLY A 168 23.82 14.24 5.86
CA GLY A 168 25.24 14.55 6.08
C GLY A 168 26.16 14.19 4.90
N ARG A 169 25.69 13.33 3.98
CA ARG A 169 26.34 13.01 2.71
C ARG A 169 25.84 13.88 1.54
N GLY A 170 24.97 14.85 1.80
CA GLY A 170 24.46 15.80 0.82
C GLY A 170 23.18 15.36 0.10
N LEU A 171 22.53 14.27 0.53
CA LEU A 171 21.28 13.81 -0.08
C LEU A 171 20.07 14.54 0.50
N SER A 172 19.12 14.87 -0.38
CA SER A 172 17.80 15.34 0.03
C SER A 172 16.91 14.15 0.36
N THR A 173 16.26 14.13 1.52
CA THR A 173 15.38 13.03 1.94
C THR A 173 13.94 13.49 2.07
N ALA A 174 13.00 12.63 1.68
CA ALA A 174 11.56 12.81 1.84
C ALA A 174 10.88 11.52 2.32
N PHE A 175 9.61 11.61 2.69
CA PHE A 175 8.81 10.49 3.21
C PHE A 175 7.50 10.36 2.44
N ILE A 176 7.00 9.13 2.28
CA ILE A 176 5.66 8.87 1.77
C ILE A 176 4.92 7.85 2.63
N CYS A 177 3.75 8.25 3.13
CA CYS A 177 2.91 7.41 3.98
C CYS A 177 1.85 6.67 3.15
N HIS A 178 1.51 5.44 3.54
CA HIS A 178 0.66 4.55 2.75
C HIS A 178 -0.68 4.15 3.38
N GLY A 179 -0.81 4.27 4.69
CA GLY A 179 -1.96 3.74 5.40
C GLY A 179 -1.71 3.65 6.89
N ALA A 180 -1.72 2.42 7.41
CA ALA A 180 -1.65 2.16 8.84
C ALA A 180 -0.28 2.45 9.49
N ASP A 181 0.73 2.76 8.69
CA ASP A 181 1.99 3.36 9.12
C ASP A 181 1.80 4.74 9.75
N ILE A 182 0.79 5.51 9.32
CA ILE A 182 0.53 6.86 9.82
C ILE A 182 -0.90 7.09 10.32
N ARG A 183 -1.87 6.32 9.81
CA ARG A 183 -3.29 6.46 10.14
C ARG A 183 -3.54 6.13 11.60
N ARG A 184 -4.04 7.08 12.37
CA ARG A 184 -4.33 6.88 13.80
C ARG A 184 -5.70 6.23 14.02
N PRO A 185 -5.77 4.99 14.56
CA PRO A 185 -7.02 4.34 14.91
C PRO A 185 -7.97 5.22 15.75
N SER A 186 -7.44 5.92 16.76
CA SER A 186 -8.21 6.79 17.67
C SER A 186 -8.86 7.98 16.97
N THR A 187 -8.26 8.49 15.89
CA THR A 187 -8.84 9.56 15.08
C THR A 187 -9.85 8.98 14.11
N HIS A 188 -9.47 7.92 13.40
CA HIS A 188 -10.30 7.32 12.37
C HIS A 188 -11.65 6.78 12.88
N VAL A 189 -11.72 6.25 14.10
CA VAL A 189 -12.99 5.77 14.69
C VAL A 189 -14.05 6.86 14.80
N SER A 190 -13.66 8.13 14.86
CA SER A 190 -14.59 9.26 14.90
C SER A 190 -15.07 9.72 13.52
N LEU A 191 -14.42 9.28 12.43
CA LEU A 191 -14.71 9.73 11.07
C LEU A 191 -15.89 9.00 10.44
N THR A 192 -16.11 7.73 10.82
CA THR A 192 -17.16 6.90 10.24
C THR A 192 -17.61 5.82 11.22
N PRO A 193 -18.93 5.56 11.34
CA PRO A 193 -19.45 4.51 12.22
C PRO A 193 -18.99 3.10 11.79
N TRP A 194 -18.59 2.93 10.53
CA TRP A 194 -18.10 1.65 10.01
C TRP A 194 -16.59 1.47 10.17
N SER A 195 -15.89 2.35 10.88
CA SER A 195 -14.44 2.29 11.06
C SER A 195 -13.97 0.87 11.45
N PRO A 196 -12.90 0.33 10.84
CA PRO A 196 -12.35 -0.97 11.22
C PRO A 196 -11.70 -0.95 12.60
N PHE A 197 -11.49 0.24 13.16
CA PHE A 197 -10.88 0.44 14.47
C PHE A 197 -11.91 0.50 15.62
N ALA A 198 -13.20 0.42 15.31
CA ALA A 198 -14.25 0.25 16.32
C ALA A 198 -14.29 -1.19 16.86
N ASP A 199 -13.80 -2.16 16.08
CA ASP A 199 -13.77 -3.57 16.48
C ASP A 199 -12.62 -3.83 17.45
N ASP A 200 -12.84 -4.66 18.46
CA ASP A 200 -11.83 -5.01 19.46
C ASP A 200 -10.75 -5.93 18.83
N ASP A 201 -9.72 -5.34 18.20
CA ASP A 201 -8.61 -6.05 17.55
C ASP A 201 -7.31 -5.95 18.36
N THR A 202 -6.56 -7.06 18.42
CA THR A 202 -5.26 -7.16 19.07
C THR A 202 -4.22 -6.20 18.47
N TYR A 203 -4.40 -5.76 17.22
CA TYR A 203 -3.47 -4.82 16.58
C TYR A 203 -3.73 -3.34 16.87
N LEU A 204 -4.89 -2.95 17.41
CA LEU A 204 -5.25 -1.53 17.58
C LEU A 204 -4.20 -0.74 18.35
N VAL A 205 -3.78 -1.26 19.50
CA VAL A 205 -2.78 -0.62 20.38
C VAL A 205 -1.45 -0.43 19.65
N LYS A 206 -1.06 -1.43 18.85
CA LYS A 206 0.18 -1.36 18.07
C LYS A 206 0.07 -0.33 16.95
N LEU A 207 -1.01 -0.36 16.18
CA LEU A 207 -1.24 0.57 15.08
C LEU A 207 -1.26 2.02 15.57
N GLU A 208 -1.96 2.29 16.68
CA GLU A 208 -1.96 3.63 17.30
C GLU A 208 -0.56 4.07 17.72
N ARG A 209 0.17 3.19 18.41
CA ARG A 209 1.53 3.48 18.86
C ARG A 209 2.49 3.73 17.69
N ASP A 210 2.43 2.88 16.66
CA ASP A 210 3.30 2.97 15.49
C ASP A 210 2.98 4.26 14.70
N ALA A 211 1.70 4.58 14.50
CA ALA A 211 1.26 5.83 13.87
C ALA A 211 1.71 7.08 14.64
N VAL A 212 1.55 7.11 15.96
CA VAL A 212 2.00 8.23 16.81
C VAL A 212 3.52 8.39 16.75
N ARG A 213 4.26 7.28 16.79
CA ARG A 213 5.73 7.31 16.69
C ARG A 213 6.18 7.83 15.32
N ASN A 214 5.59 7.31 14.24
CA ASN A 214 5.94 7.71 12.89
C ASN A 214 5.59 9.19 12.64
N ARG A 215 4.44 9.65 13.14
CA ARG A 215 4.08 11.08 13.09
C ARG A 215 5.10 11.96 13.82
N ALA A 216 5.51 11.58 15.03
CA ALA A 216 6.52 12.31 15.78
C ALA A 216 7.89 12.33 15.06
N LEU A 217 8.26 11.23 14.40
CA LEU A 217 9.47 11.16 13.57
C LEU A 217 9.41 12.14 12.39
N LEU A 218 8.29 12.21 11.68
CA LEU A 218 8.11 13.15 10.56
C LEU A 218 8.21 14.61 11.05
N ASP A 219 7.58 14.90 12.19
CA ASP A 219 7.63 16.23 12.83
C ASP A 219 9.05 16.60 13.30
N GLU A 220 9.81 15.64 13.84
CA GLU A 220 11.21 15.82 14.24
C GLU A 220 12.11 16.11 13.04
N LEU A 221 11.94 15.35 11.96
CA LEU A 221 12.81 15.44 10.79
C LEU A 221 12.50 16.64 9.90
N GLY A 222 11.25 17.12 9.89
CA GLY A 222 10.84 18.32 9.14
C GLY A 222 11.14 18.23 7.65
N ARG A 223 11.05 17.04 7.07
CA ARG A 223 11.35 16.78 5.65
C ARG A 223 10.08 16.83 4.80
N PRO A 224 10.20 17.08 3.47
CA PRO A 224 9.08 16.92 2.55
C PRO A 224 8.38 15.58 2.78
N THR A 225 7.06 15.63 2.93
CA THR A 225 6.25 14.48 3.29
C THR A 225 5.06 14.38 2.35
N PHE A 226 4.82 13.18 1.87
CA PHE A 226 3.76 12.84 0.95
C PHE A 226 2.83 11.79 1.56
N VAL A 227 1.60 11.71 1.04
CA VAL A 227 0.68 10.62 1.35
C VAL A 227 0.19 9.98 0.06
N SER A 228 0.08 8.65 0.02
CA SER A 228 -0.32 7.93 -1.19
C SER A 228 -1.83 7.97 -1.46
N THR A 229 -2.63 8.16 -0.40
CA THR A 229 -4.09 8.29 -0.46
C THR A 229 -4.53 9.56 0.28
N PRO A 230 -5.57 10.26 -0.23
CA PRO A 230 -5.94 11.58 0.27
C PRO A 230 -6.46 11.59 1.72
N ASP A 231 -7.03 10.49 2.21
CA ASP A 231 -7.54 10.38 3.58
C ASP A 231 -6.47 10.58 4.66
N LEU A 232 -5.22 10.26 4.34
CA LEU A 232 -4.10 10.37 5.28
C LEU A 232 -3.72 11.82 5.59
N LEU A 233 -4.23 12.79 4.83
CA LEU A 233 -4.07 14.22 5.15
C LEU A 233 -4.74 14.58 6.48
N VAL A 234 -5.70 13.79 6.97
CA VAL A 234 -6.26 13.97 8.31
C VAL A 234 -5.20 13.75 9.40
N ASP A 235 -4.32 12.77 9.21
CA ASP A 235 -3.23 12.46 10.15
C ASP A 235 -1.96 13.29 9.87
N VAL A 236 -1.78 13.74 8.62
CA VAL A 236 -0.61 14.52 8.17
C VAL A 236 -1.04 15.73 7.33
N PRO A 237 -1.65 16.78 7.93
CA PRO A 237 -2.26 17.87 7.18
C PRO A 237 -1.27 18.77 6.43
N TYR A 238 0.02 18.73 6.76
CA TYR A 238 1.06 19.44 6.00
C TYR A 238 1.61 18.65 4.81
N ALA A 239 1.25 17.36 4.67
CA ALA A 239 1.76 16.56 3.58
C ALA A 239 1.09 16.91 2.26
N THR A 240 1.74 16.55 1.15
CA THR A 240 1.15 16.65 -0.18
C THR A 240 0.63 15.28 -0.62
N TRP A 241 -0.57 15.22 -1.19
CA TRP A 241 -1.07 13.98 -1.77
C TRP A 241 -0.28 13.65 -3.05
N CYS A 242 0.40 12.51 -3.04
CA CYS A 242 1.07 11.92 -4.19
C CYS A 242 0.27 10.69 -4.63
N PRO A 243 -0.56 10.79 -5.69
CA PRO A 243 -1.47 9.72 -6.06
C PRO A 243 -0.76 8.39 -6.29
N VAL A 244 -1.45 7.31 -5.94
CA VAL A 244 -1.07 5.98 -6.42
C VAL A 244 -1.10 5.94 -7.95
N VAL A 245 -0.23 5.14 -8.54
CA VAL A 245 -0.08 4.98 -9.98
C VAL A 245 -0.66 3.64 -10.42
N ILE A 246 -1.36 3.66 -11.55
CA ILE A 246 -1.88 2.54 -12.31
C ILE A 246 -1.38 2.68 -13.73
N ASP A 247 -0.85 1.61 -14.32
CA ASP A 247 -0.63 1.52 -15.77
C ASP A 247 -1.97 1.20 -16.46
N PRO A 248 -2.63 2.15 -17.14
CA PRO A 248 -3.95 1.91 -17.70
C PRO A 248 -3.92 0.81 -18.77
N ALA A 249 -2.83 0.70 -19.54
CA ALA A 249 -2.72 -0.26 -20.64
C ALA A 249 -2.82 -1.71 -20.15
N ARG A 250 -2.40 -1.98 -18.92
CA ARG A 250 -2.52 -3.30 -18.28
C ARG A 250 -3.97 -3.72 -18.02
N TRP A 251 -4.91 -2.78 -17.95
CA TRP A 251 -6.30 -3.02 -17.56
C TRP A 251 -7.29 -2.90 -18.73
N GLU A 252 -6.81 -2.62 -19.94
CA GLU A 252 -7.64 -2.60 -21.15
C GLU A 252 -8.06 -4.02 -21.59
N GLY A 253 -9.20 -4.14 -22.28
CA GLY A 253 -9.63 -5.39 -22.92
C GLY A 253 -10.66 -6.26 -22.17
N GLY A 254 -11.34 -5.72 -21.16
CA GLY A 254 -12.46 -6.40 -20.49
C GLY A 254 -13.76 -6.43 -21.31
N VAL A 255 -14.73 -7.24 -20.88
CA VAL A 255 -16.08 -7.28 -21.49
C VAL A 255 -16.80 -5.94 -21.24
N ALA A 256 -17.63 -5.47 -22.17
CA ALA A 256 -18.43 -4.27 -21.99
C ALA A 256 -19.44 -4.45 -20.84
N VAL A 257 -19.62 -3.40 -20.02
CA VAL A 257 -20.40 -3.43 -18.76
C VAL A 257 -21.93 -3.46 -18.99
N ASP A 258 -22.39 -3.23 -20.22
CA ASP A 258 -23.80 -2.99 -20.57
C ASP A 258 -24.56 -4.21 -21.10
N GLU A 259 -23.89 -5.33 -21.38
CA GLU A 259 -24.54 -6.45 -22.09
C GLU A 259 -25.30 -7.43 -21.17
N ARG A 260 -25.09 -7.40 -19.84
CA ARG A 260 -25.64 -8.40 -18.92
C ARG A 260 -26.93 -7.95 -18.22
N SER A 261 -27.98 -8.77 -18.35
CA SER A 261 -29.23 -8.64 -17.58
C SER A 261 -29.06 -9.00 -16.10
N ARG A 262 -28.09 -9.88 -15.78
CA ARG A 262 -27.65 -10.22 -14.43
C ARG A 262 -26.18 -9.80 -14.28
N PRO A 263 -25.88 -8.60 -13.75
CA PRO A 263 -24.51 -8.10 -13.66
C PRO A 263 -23.65 -8.94 -12.71
N VAL A 264 -22.37 -9.09 -13.07
CA VAL A 264 -21.36 -9.75 -12.23
C VAL A 264 -20.81 -8.72 -11.24
N VAL A 265 -21.04 -8.98 -9.96
CA VAL A 265 -20.58 -8.15 -8.83
C VAL A 265 -19.43 -8.85 -8.15
N VAL A 266 -18.25 -8.23 -8.17
CA VAL A 266 -17.02 -8.81 -7.61
C VAL A 266 -16.60 -8.06 -6.35
N HIS A 267 -16.24 -8.79 -5.30
CA HIS A 267 -15.56 -8.26 -4.12
C HIS A 267 -14.20 -8.95 -3.93
N VAL A 268 -13.12 -8.17 -3.85
CA VAL A 268 -11.73 -8.68 -3.76
C VAL A 268 -11.04 -8.16 -2.50
N PRO A 269 -11.39 -8.67 -1.30
CA PRO A 269 -10.84 -8.16 -0.07
C PRO A 269 -9.38 -8.64 0.13
N SER A 270 -8.44 -7.70 0.12
CA SER A 270 -7.06 -7.98 0.57
C SER A 270 -6.98 -8.27 2.08
N LYS A 271 -7.86 -7.63 2.86
CA LYS A 271 -8.14 -7.92 4.28
C LYS A 271 -9.64 -7.77 4.53
N SER A 272 -10.36 -8.90 4.60
CA SER A 272 -11.83 -8.92 4.67
C SER A 272 -12.42 -8.12 5.84
N THR A 273 -11.76 -8.12 7.00
CA THR A 273 -12.20 -7.34 8.17
C THR A 273 -12.11 -5.83 7.93
N VAL A 274 -11.00 -5.37 7.35
CA VAL A 274 -10.75 -3.96 7.04
C VAL A 274 -11.64 -3.48 5.89
N LYS A 275 -11.92 -4.33 4.91
CA LYS A 275 -12.78 -3.98 3.77
C LYS A 275 -14.28 -4.02 4.10
N GLY A 276 -14.66 -4.66 5.21
CA GLY A 276 -16.05 -4.75 5.66
C GLY A 276 -16.85 -5.86 5.00
N THR A 277 -16.21 -6.93 4.54
CA THR A 277 -16.87 -8.05 3.85
C THR A 277 -18.07 -8.59 4.66
N HIS A 278 -17.90 -8.78 5.96
CA HIS A 278 -18.96 -9.28 6.86
C HIS A 278 -20.18 -8.34 6.97
N LEU A 279 -20.02 -7.05 6.68
CA LEU A 279 -21.10 -6.06 6.73
C LEU A 279 -21.93 -6.06 5.44
N ILE A 280 -21.29 -6.33 4.30
CA ILE A 280 -21.92 -6.25 2.97
C ILE A 280 -22.42 -7.60 2.46
N GLU A 281 -21.76 -8.69 2.86
CA GLU A 281 -22.03 -10.04 2.36
C GLU A 281 -23.49 -10.51 2.54
N PRO A 282 -24.19 -10.22 3.66
CA PRO A 282 -25.60 -10.59 3.79
C PRO A 282 -26.49 -9.99 2.71
N ALA A 283 -26.28 -8.73 2.31
CA ALA A 283 -27.06 -8.09 1.25
C ALA A 283 -26.74 -8.70 -0.12
N LEU A 284 -25.46 -8.94 -0.39
CA LEU A 284 -25.00 -9.51 -1.66
C LEU A 284 -25.52 -10.94 -1.87
N ARG A 285 -25.55 -11.75 -0.81
CA ARG A 285 -26.11 -13.11 -0.87
C ARG A 285 -27.60 -13.11 -1.17
N ARG A 286 -28.38 -12.21 -0.56
CA ARG A 286 -29.82 -12.07 -0.87
C ARG A 286 -30.04 -11.75 -2.34
N LEU A 287 -29.30 -10.78 -2.89
CA LEU A 287 -29.40 -10.39 -4.30
C LEU A 287 -28.97 -11.51 -5.25
N ASP A 288 -27.93 -12.28 -4.90
CA ASP A 288 -27.46 -13.41 -5.69
C ASP A 288 -28.46 -14.58 -5.70
N GLU A 289 -29.01 -14.94 -4.53
CA GLU A 289 -30.05 -15.96 -4.38
C GLU A 289 -31.34 -15.61 -5.10
N ALA A 290 -31.69 -14.32 -5.16
CA ALA A 290 -32.80 -13.81 -5.94
C ALA A 290 -32.53 -13.79 -7.45
N GLY A 291 -31.31 -14.14 -7.90
CA GLY A 291 -30.91 -14.10 -9.31
C GLY A 291 -30.75 -12.69 -9.87
N THR A 292 -30.67 -11.67 -9.01
CA THR A 292 -30.59 -10.25 -9.38
C THR A 292 -29.16 -9.87 -9.80
N ILE A 293 -28.15 -10.46 -9.16
CA ILE A 293 -26.73 -10.32 -9.50
C ILE A 293 -26.05 -11.68 -9.53
N GLU A 294 -24.89 -11.79 -10.17
CA GLU A 294 -23.94 -12.89 -9.92
C GLU A 294 -22.88 -12.37 -8.95
N TYR A 295 -22.88 -12.85 -7.70
CA TYR A 295 -21.92 -12.40 -6.69
C TYR A 295 -20.69 -13.31 -6.61
N LEU A 296 -19.50 -12.73 -6.84
CA LEU A 296 -18.23 -13.43 -6.75
C LEU A 296 -17.33 -12.80 -5.68
N THR A 297 -16.91 -13.60 -4.70
CA THR A 297 -15.84 -13.22 -3.76
C THR A 297 -14.53 -13.86 -4.20
N ILE A 298 -13.51 -13.04 -4.46
CA ILE A 298 -12.22 -13.50 -4.95
C ILE A 298 -11.14 -13.27 -3.89
N THR A 299 -10.38 -14.32 -3.56
CA THR A 299 -9.28 -14.24 -2.59
C THR A 299 -8.06 -15.00 -3.09
N GLY A 300 -6.86 -14.53 -2.74
CA GLY A 300 -5.61 -15.25 -3.02
C GLY A 300 -5.20 -15.30 -4.49
N VAL A 301 -5.76 -14.42 -5.33
CA VAL A 301 -5.38 -14.31 -6.75
C VAL A 301 -4.10 -13.47 -6.89
N PRO A 302 -3.08 -13.95 -7.62
CA PRO A 302 -1.89 -13.16 -7.91
C PRO A 302 -2.22 -11.88 -8.68
N SER A 303 -1.51 -10.77 -8.40
CA SER A 303 -1.76 -9.47 -9.06
C SER A 303 -1.78 -9.58 -10.59
N ALA A 304 -0.89 -10.37 -11.19
CA ALA A 304 -0.83 -10.58 -12.63
C ALA A 304 -2.13 -11.14 -13.26
N ARG A 305 -3.01 -11.77 -12.48
CA ARG A 305 -4.29 -12.34 -12.93
C ARG A 305 -5.48 -11.41 -12.67
N MET A 306 -5.30 -10.33 -11.91
CA MET A 306 -6.36 -9.39 -11.57
C MET A 306 -7.01 -8.70 -12.77
N PRO A 307 -6.30 -8.33 -13.86
CA PRO A 307 -6.94 -7.77 -15.04
C PRO A 307 -8.01 -8.67 -15.64
N VAL A 308 -7.78 -10.00 -15.64
CA VAL A 308 -8.78 -10.98 -16.11
C VAL A 308 -9.99 -11.03 -15.17
N VAL A 309 -9.76 -11.01 -13.86
CA VAL A 309 -10.83 -11.03 -12.84
C VAL A 309 -11.70 -9.79 -12.95
N TYR A 310 -11.10 -8.59 -12.96
CA TYR A 310 -11.87 -7.35 -13.08
C TYR A 310 -12.48 -7.20 -14.47
N GLY A 311 -11.83 -7.62 -15.55
CA GLY A 311 -12.40 -7.58 -16.90
C GLY A 311 -13.66 -8.43 -17.10
N GLN A 312 -13.94 -9.36 -16.18
CA GLN A 312 -15.17 -10.15 -16.15
C GLN A 312 -16.27 -9.55 -15.28
N ALA A 313 -15.94 -8.58 -14.41
CA ALA A 313 -16.90 -7.89 -13.56
C ALA A 313 -17.66 -6.82 -14.35
N ASP A 314 -18.86 -6.49 -13.88
CA ASP A 314 -19.59 -5.28 -14.26
C ASP A 314 -19.47 -4.22 -13.14
N ILE A 315 -19.56 -4.68 -11.89
CA ILE A 315 -19.46 -3.87 -10.68
C ILE A 315 -18.38 -4.47 -9.76
N VAL A 316 -17.49 -3.63 -9.24
CA VAL A 316 -16.50 -4.00 -8.24
C VAL A 316 -16.78 -3.29 -6.92
N LEU A 317 -16.90 -4.06 -5.85
CA LEU A 317 -17.11 -3.57 -4.49
C LEU A 317 -15.75 -3.39 -3.80
N ASP A 318 -15.38 -2.15 -3.44
CA ASP A 318 -14.16 -1.85 -2.69
C ASP A 318 -14.45 -1.56 -1.20
N GLN A 319 -13.80 -0.57 -0.57
CA GLN A 319 -13.76 -0.47 0.89
C GLN A 319 -15.06 0.11 1.44
N PHE A 320 -15.63 -0.50 2.49
CA PHE A 320 -16.84 -0.01 3.16
C PHE A 320 -16.59 0.55 4.58
N ARG A 321 -15.32 0.61 5.01
CA ARG A 321 -14.97 0.95 6.39
C ARG A 321 -13.95 2.05 6.56
N LEU A 322 -12.99 2.17 5.65
CA LEU A 322 -11.90 3.16 5.75
C LEU A 322 -12.28 4.54 5.19
N GLY A 323 -13.40 4.66 4.49
CA GLY A 323 -13.84 5.97 4.00
C GLY A 323 -12.94 6.57 2.91
N SER A 324 -12.17 5.75 2.20
CA SER A 324 -11.18 6.16 1.21
C SER A 324 -11.07 5.14 0.09
N TYR A 325 -10.32 5.50 -0.95
CA TYR A 325 -10.03 4.65 -2.10
C TYR A 325 -8.51 4.47 -2.26
N GLY A 326 -8.11 3.42 -2.97
CA GLY A 326 -6.70 3.14 -3.22
C GLY A 326 -6.50 2.32 -4.48
N VAL A 327 -5.38 1.59 -4.54
CA VAL A 327 -4.96 0.85 -5.74
C VAL A 327 -6.06 -0.04 -6.32
N ALA A 328 -6.71 -0.88 -5.51
CA ALA A 328 -7.75 -1.80 -6.01
C ALA A 328 -8.94 -1.08 -6.69
N ALA A 329 -9.40 0.05 -6.13
CA ALA A 329 -10.44 0.87 -6.75
C ALA A 329 -9.95 1.48 -8.06
N CYS A 330 -8.71 1.98 -8.09
CA CYS A 330 -8.12 2.56 -9.29
C CYS A 330 -7.90 1.51 -10.39
N GLU A 331 -7.48 0.29 -10.04
CA GLU A 331 -7.37 -0.85 -10.96
C GLU A 331 -8.73 -1.23 -11.56
N ALA A 332 -9.79 -1.28 -10.74
CA ALA A 332 -11.13 -1.57 -11.21
C ALA A 332 -11.70 -0.47 -12.12
N MET A 333 -11.49 0.81 -11.76
CA MET A 333 -11.83 1.94 -12.61
C MET A 333 -11.04 1.94 -13.93
N ALA A 334 -9.74 1.61 -13.90
CA ALA A 334 -8.90 1.48 -15.09
C ALA A 334 -9.41 0.40 -16.04
N ALA A 335 -9.92 -0.69 -15.49
CA ALA A 335 -10.58 -1.75 -16.24
C ALA A 335 -11.94 -1.32 -16.81
N GLY A 336 -12.42 -0.10 -16.53
CA GLY A 336 -13.71 0.41 -16.97
C GLY A 336 -14.90 -0.18 -16.20
N ARG A 337 -14.68 -0.66 -14.97
CA ARG A 337 -15.74 -1.23 -14.11
C ARG A 337 -16.38 -0.14 -13.26
N VAL A 338 -17.66 -0.30 -12.94
CA VAL A 338 -18.30 0.54 -11.93
C VAL A 338 -17.74 0.16 -10.57
N VAL A 339 -17.18 1.13 -9.85
CA VAL A 339 -16.70 0.91 -8.48
C VAL A 339 -17.72 1.44 -7.48
N VAL A 340 -18.08 0.60 -6.51
CA VAL A 340 -18.98 0.93 -5.41
C VAL A 340 -18.21 0.78 -4.10
N GLY A 341 -18.29 1.78 -3.22
CA GLY A 341 -17.63 1.75 -1.92
C GLY A 341 -18.01 2.96 -1.06
N HIS A 342 -17.51 2.98 0.17
CA HIS A 342 -17.69 4.07 1.11
C HIS A 342 -16.49 5.02 1.07
N VAL A 343 -16.70 6.24 0.56
CA VAL A 343 -15.70 7.31 0.49
C VAL A 343 -16.25 8.57 1.16
N LEU A 344 -15.52 9.07 2.18
CA LEU A 344 -15.91 10.24 2.94
C LEU A 344 -15.91 11.51 2.08
N ASP A 345 -16.80 12.45 2.41
CA ASP A 345 -16.88 13.74 1.73
C ASP A 345 -15.55 14.49 1.77
N SER A 346 -14.85 14.48 2.91
CA SER A 346 -13.52 15.11 3.04
C SER A 346 -12.48 14.54 2.06
N VAL A 347 -12.58 13.26 1.70
CA VAL A 347 -11.72 12.64 0.69
C VAL A 347 -12.13 13.10 -0.71
N ARG A 348 -13.43 13.17 -0.99
CA ARG A 348 -13.95 13.65 -2.27
C ARG A 348 -13.60 15.11 -2.51
N ASP A 349 -13.65 15.94 -1.46
CA ASP A 349 -13.28 17.35 -1.48
C ASP A 349 -11.80 17.53 -1.86
N VAL A 350 -10.90 16.76 -1.24
CA VAL A 350 -9.46 16.78 -1.59
C VAL A 350 -9.23 16.40 -3.04
N VAL A 351 -9.91 15.35 -3.53
CA VAL A 351 -9.79 14.94 -4.95
C VAL A 351 -10.26 16.06 -5.87
N MET A 352 -11.42 16.66 -5.58
CA MET A 352 -11.98 17.73 -6.39
C MET A 352 -11.11 18.98 -6.38
N GLU A 353 -10.63 19.41 -5.22
CA GLU A 353 -9.76 20.58 -5.06
C GLU A 353 -8.44 20.41 -5.82
N GLN A 354 -7.81 19.25 -5.72
CA GLN A 354 -6.47 19.04 -6.29
C GLN A 354 -6.48 18.63 -7.77
N THR A 355 -7.57 18.05 -8.26
CA THR A 355 -7.64 17.51 -9.63
C THR A 355 -8.68 18.20 -10.51
N GLY A 356 -9.60 18.96 -9.94
CA GLY A 356 -10.75 19.54 -10.64
C GLY A 356 -11.75 18.50 -11.16
N ARG A 357 -11.74 17.29 -10.60
CA ARG A 357 -12.56 16.15 -11.07
C ARG A 357 -13.31 15.52 -9.90
N GLU A 358 -14.55 15.14 -10.17
CA GLU A 358 -15.31 14.29 -9.27
C GLU A 358 -14.74 12.87 -9.26
N LEU A 359 -14.74 12.23 -8.10
CA LEU A 359 -14.31 10.84 -7.93
C LEU A 359 -15.41 9.88 -8.40
N PRO A 360 -15.22 9.10 -9.47
CA PRO A 360 -16.25 8.22 -10.05
C PRO A 360 -16.40 6.89 -9.30
N ILE A 361 -16.41 6.96 -7.97
CA ILE A 361 -16.80 5.86 -7.09
C ILE A 361 -18.21 6.14 -6.60
N VAL A 362 -19.12 5.21 -6.90
CA VAL A 362 -20.51 5.27 -6.46
C VAL A 362 -20.54 5.05 -4.96
N GLU A 363 -21.05 6.03 -4.24
CA GLU A 363 -21.11 5.97 -2.79
C GLU A 363 -22.13 4.93 -2.30
N ALA A 364 -21.67 4.06 -1.41
CA ALA A 364 -22.53 3.15 -0.67
C ALA A 364 -21.93 2.82 0.70
N THR A 365 -22.80 2.79 1.71
CA THR A 365 -22.48 2.29 3.04
C THR A 365 -22.98 0.84 3.17
N PRO A 366 -22.58 0.09 4.20
CA PRO A 366 -23.18 -1.21 4.48
C PRO A 366 -24.72 -1.21 4.55
N ASP A 367 -25.30 -0.10 5.00
CA ASP A 367 -26.76 0.03 5.17
C ASP A 367 -27.49 0.39 3.87
N THR A 368 -26.80 1.02 2.91
CA THR A 368 -27.42 1.51 1.65
C THR A 368 -27.02 0.69 0.42
N LEU A 369 -26.10 -0.27 0.57
CA LEU A 369 -25.52 -1.02 -0.56
C LEU A 369 -26.57 -1.73 -1.42
N GLU A 370 -27.59 -2.34 -0.81
CA GLU A 370 -28.62 -3.07 -1.54
C GLU A 370 -29.38 -2.15 -2.50
N ASP A 371 -29.87 -1.01 -2.01
CA ASP A 371 -30.60 -0.02 -2.80
C ASP A 371 -29.72 0.59 -3.91
N VAL A 372 -28.46 0.87 -3.60
CA VAL A 372 -27.49 1.39 -4.58
C VAL A 372 -27.28 0.39 -5.71
N LEU A 373 -27.10 -0.90 -5.39
CA LEU A 373 -26.95 -1.95 -6.40
C LEU A 373 -28.22 -2.11 -7.25
N LEU A 374 -29.40 -2.13 -6.64
CA LEU A 374 -30.67 -2.19 -7.37
C LEU A 374 -30.83 -1.01 -8.34
N GLY A 375 -30.47 0.19 -7.90
CA GLY A 375 -30.46 1.39 -8.76
C GLY A 375 -29.47 1.28 -9.92
N LEU A 376 -28.28 0.73 -9.69
CA LEU A 376 -27.31 0.48 -10.76
C LEU A 376 -27.81 -0.60 -11.73
N ILE A 377 -28.44 -1.67 -11.24
CA ILE A 377 -28.95 -2.78 -12.07
C ILE A 377 -30.07 -2.31 -13.00
N ALA A 378 -30.96 -1.45 -12.50
CA ALA A 378 -32.07 -0.88 -13.26
C ALA A 378 -31.63 0.06 -14.40
N ASP A 379 -30.39 0.56 -14.38
CA ASP A 379 -29.90 1.54 -15.36
C ASP A 379 -28.54 1.12 -15.99
N PRO A 380 -28.55 0.26 -17.03
CA PRO A 380 -27.35 -0.15 -17.74
C PRO A 380 -26.59 1.01 -18.39
N ALA A 381 -27.30 2.05 -18.86
CA ALA A 381 -26.68 3.21 -19.49
C ALA A 381 -25.85 4.00 -18.47
N ARG A 382 -26.37 4.19 -17.26
CA ARG A 382 -25.64 4.78 -16.14
C ARG A 382 -24.42 3.94 -15.75
N ARG A 383 -24.53 2.60 -15.70
CA ARG A 383 -23.35 1.75 -15.43
C ARG A 383 -22.26 1.92 -16.48
N ALA A 384 -22.64 1.95 -17.77
CA ALA A 384 -21.70 2.16 -18.85
C ALA A 384 -21.03 3.53 -18.79
N ALA A 385 -21.77 4.59 -18.43
CA ALA A 385 -21.22 5.92 -18.21
C ALA A 385 -20.21 5.94 -17.06
N LEU A 386 -20.59 5.42 -15.89
CA LEU A 386 -19.72 5.34 -14.71
C LEU A 386 -18.43 4.55 -14.98
N GLY A 387 -18.50 3.46 -15.75
CA GLY A 387 -17.32 2.70 -16.16
C GLY A 387 -16.35 3.53 -17.04
N ARG A 388 -16.89 4.34 -17.97
CA ARG A 388 -16.07 5.25 -18.79
C ARG A 388 -15.46 6.38 -17.94
N ASP A 389 -16.27 7.00 -17.08
CA ASP A 389 -15.83 8.08 -16.19
C ASP A 389 -14.70 7.59 -15.26
N GLY A 390 -14.81 6.37 -14.74
CA GLY A 390 -13.76 5.69 -13.98
C GLY A 390 -12.44 5.57 -14.74
N ALA A 391 -12.49 5.04 -15.96
CA ALA A 391 -11.29 4.87 -16.78
C ALA A 391 -10.65 6.23 -17.13
N ASP A 392 -11.46 7.24 -17.45
CA ASP A 392 -10.97 8.58 -17.77
C ASP A 392 -10.38 9.30 -16.56
N PHE A 393 -10.97 9.12 -15.37
CA PHE A 393 -10.41 9.62 -14.12
C PHE A 393 -9.03 9.00 -13.85
N VAL A 394 -8.87 7.68 -14.02
CA VAL A 394 -7.57 7.02 -13.84
C VAL A 394 -6.53 7.56 -14.83
N ARG A 395 -6.87 7.71 -16.11
CA ARG A 395 -5.96 8.29 -17.12
C ARG A 395 -5.54 9.73 -16.79
N ALA A 396 -6.39 10.48 -16.10
CA ALA A 396 -6.10 11.87 -15.75
C ALA A 396 -5.31 12.04 -14.45
N VAL A 397 -5.59 11.20 -13.45
CA VAL A 397 -5.11 11.39 -12.06
C VAL A 397 -4.08 10.34 -11.65
N HIS A 398 -4.23 9.11 -12.12
CA HIS A 398 -3.50 7.93 -11.61
C HIS A 398 -2.58 7.29 -12.64
N ASP A 399 -2.36 7.88 -13.82
CA ASP A 399 -1.44 7.36 -14.84
C ASP A 399 0.05 7.63 -14.56
N GLY A 400 0.35 8.26 -13.42
CA GLY A 400 1.70 8.57 -12.96
C GLY A 400 2.14 10.01 -13.23
N ARG A 401 1.55 10.73 -14.20
CA ARG A 401 1.98 12.10 -14.53
C ARG A 401 1.77 13.06 -13.37
N LEU A 402 0.65 12.95 -12.67
CA LEU A 402 0.37 13.79 -11.49
C LEU A 402 1.32 13.46 -10.34
N SER A 403 1.53 12.18 -10.03
CA SER A 403 2.47 11.73 -9.00
C SER A 403 3.89 12.19 -9.27
N ALA A 404 4.36 12.07 -10.52
CA ALA A 404 5.68 12.55 -10.94
C ALA A 404 5.80 14.08 -10.73
N ARG A 405 4.81 14.86 -11.18
CA ARG A 405 4.81 16.32 -10.94
C ARG A 405 4.86 16.66 -9.46
N VAL A 406 4.04 16.01 -8.63
CA VAL A 406 4.03 16.24 -7.18
C VAL A 406 5.40 15.98 -6.55
N LEU A 407 6.04 14.86 -6.89
CA LEU A 407 7.37 14.53 -6.35
C LEU A 407 8.47 15.44 -6.90
N LEU A 408 8.41 15.79 -8.19
CA LEU A 408 9.42 16.60 -8.85
C LEU A 408 9.34 18.06 -8.43
N ASP A 409 8.17 18.67 -8.54
CA ASP A 409 7.95 20.10 -8.27
C ASP A 409 7.91 20.39 -6.76
N GLY A 410 7.38 19.44 -5.97
CA GLY A 410 7.26 19.60 -4.52
C GLY A 410 8.51 19.24 -3.73
N TRP A 411 9.53 18.65 -4.38
CA TRP A 411 10.71 18.18 -3.65
C TRP A 411 11.99 18.07 -4.49
N VAL A 412 12.02 17.32 -5.58
CA VAL A 412 13.29 16.96 -6.25
C VAL A 412 13.94 18.15 -6.96
N LEU A 413 13.11 19.07 -7.49
CA LEU A 413 13.54 20.24 -8.25
C LEU A 413 13.17 21.57 -7.57
N ALA A 414 12.77 21.49 -6.30
CA ALA A 414 12.27 22.61 -5.51
C ALA A 414 13.38 23.55 -4.98
#